data_AF-A0AAJ5YQI3-F1
#
_entry.id   AF-A0AAJ5YQI3-F1
#
_cell.length_a   1.000
_cell.length_b   1.000
_cell.length_c   1.000
_cell.angle_alpha   90.00
_cell.angle_beta   90.00
_cell.angle_gamma   90.00
#
_symmetry.space_group_name_H-M   'P 1'
#
loop_
_entity.id
_entity.type
_entity.pdbx_description
1 polymer ?
#
loop_
_entity_poly.entity_id
_entity_poly.type
_entity_poly.pdbx_seq_one_letter_code
_entity_poly.pdbx_strand_id
1 'polypeptide(L)'
;MPTNQFMTLYQRYDSLRNSIALLREQILNTPGMEDWLSVQSNYINIMSHVYSIAAALQSASPHFVASQVAALNDFLDSEARDAELFGDDKTEGGMTSLLYDKEDQETDLPPIEDHDPKNRLPELAVHPCLPISDSKLNWLGTLLRTVPEVETSSAEAALIADYDHHHPDAMNEAAISKEMEQHDESSMQALRSWYHLLHAPDEDGNTFDFTMRIETES
;
A
#
# COMPACT_ATOMS: atom_id res chain seq x y z
N MET A 1 -0.94 -15.80 -19.80
CA MET A 1 -0.89 -15.04 -21.07
C MET A 1 -1.07 -13.57 -20.75
N PRO A 2 -0.18 -12.66 -21.18
CA PRO A 2 -0.28 -11.21 -20.91
C PRO A 2 -1.65 -10.62 -21.26
N THR A 3 -2.30 -11.15 -22.30
CA THR A 3 -3.63 -10.74 -22.75
C THR A 3 -4.73 -10.91 -21.69
N ASN A 4 -4.66 -11.95 -20.86
CA ASN A 4 -5.65 -12.15 -19.79
C ASN A 4 -5.48 -11.11 -18.69
N GLN A 5 -4.24 -10.73 -18.38
CA GLN A 5 -3.92 -9.71 -17.38
C GLN A 5 -4.38 -8.33 -17.86
N PHE A 6 -4.14 -8.00 -19.13
CA PHE A 6 -4.70 -6.77 -19.74
C PHE A 6 -6.23 -6.75 -19.72
N MET A 7 -6.89 -7.89 -19.96
CA MET A 7 -8.34 -7.98 -19.88
C MET A 7 -8.85 -7.75 -18.45
N THR A 8 -8.15 -8.31 -17.44
CA THR A 8 -8.46 -8.06 -16.04
C THR A 8 -8.25 -6.60 -15.65
N LEU A 9 -7.14 -5.99 -16.07
CA LEU A 9 -6.88 -4.56 -15.86
C LEU A 9 -7.96 -3.69 -16.51
N TYR A 10 -8.36 -4.04 -17.75
CA TYR A 10 -9.43 -3.34 -18.47
C TYR A 10 -10.76 -3.42 -17.71
N GLN A 11 -11.15 -4.59 -17.21
CA GLN A 11 -12.38 -4.75 -16.41
C GLN A 11 -12.35 -3.95 -15.10
N ARG A 12 -11.20 -3.94 -14.41
CA ARG A 12 -11.02 -3.14 -13.19
C ARG A 12 -11.06 -1.64 -13.48
N TYR A 13 -10.43 -1.20 -14.57
CA TYR A 13 -10.49 0.18 -15.04
C TYR A 13 -11.90 0.61 -15.43
N ASP A 14 -12.67 -0.24 -16.12
CA ASP A 14 -14.06 0.06 -16.46
C ASP A 14 -14.93 0.22 -15.20
N SER A 15 -14.69 -0.62 -14.18
CA SER A 15 -15.36 -0.49 -12.88
C SER A 15 -15.04 0.84 -12.18
N LEU A 16 -13.76 1.25 -12.18
CA LEU A 16 -13.33 2.55 -11.67
C LEU A 16 -14.02 3.70 -12.42
N ARG A 17 -14.04 3.64 -13.74
CA ARG A 17 -14.68 4.66 -14.60
C ARG A 17 -16.17 4.78 -14.28
N ASN A 18 -16.87 3.66 -14.13
CA ASN A 18 -18.29 3.64 -13.78
C ASN A 18 -18.52 4.25 -12.39
N SER A 19 -17.67 3.93 -11.41
CA SER A 19 -17.73 4.51 -10.05
C SER A 19 -17.52 6.03 -10.04
N ILE A 20 -16.56 6.54 -10.83
CA ILE A 20 -16.34 7.99 -11.01
C ILE A 20 -17.56 8.65 -11.66
N ALA A 21 -18.16 8.01 -12.67
CA ALA A 21 -19.35 8.55 -13.33
C ALA A 21 -20.54 8.66 -12.35
N LEU A 22 -20.75 7.63 -11.52
CA LEU A 22 -21.77 7.62 -10.47
C LEU A 22 -21.54 8.74 -9.44
N LEU A 23 -20.31 8.91 -8.96
CA LEU A 23 -19.97 9.98 -8.02
C LEU A 23 -20.25 11.35 -8.65
N ARG A 24 -19.88 11.56 -9.92
CA ARG A 24 -20.15 12.80 -10.63
C ARG A 24 -21.65 13.07 -10.76
N GLU A 25 -22.43 12.06 -11.10
CA GLU A 25 -23.89 12.18 -11.20
C GLU A 25 -24.50 12.57 -9.85
N GLN A 26 -24.06 11.94 -8.76
CA GLN A 26 -24.51 12.25 -7.41
C GLN A 26 -24.17 13.69 -6.99
N ILE A 27 -22.93 14.13 -7.24
CA ILE A 27 -22.51 15.50 -6.90
C ILE A 27 -23.32 16.55 -7.68
N LEU A 28 -23.67 16.27 -8.94
CA LEU A 28 -24.45 17.18 -9.76
C LEU A 28 -25.94 17.21 -9.38
N ASN A 29 -26.50 16.08 -8.94
CA ASN A 29 -27.93 15.93 -8.70
C ASN A 29 -28.35 16.15 -7.23
N THR A 30 -27.41 16.12 -6.28
CA THR A 30 -27.69 16.38 -4.86
C THR A 30 -27.02 17.70 -4.43
N PRO A 31 -27.71 18.85 -4.55
CA PRO A 31 -27.21 20.13 -4.09
C PRO A 31 -27.32 20.22 -2.55
N GLY A 32 -26.34 19.66 -1.83
CA GLY A 32 -26.26 19.78 -0.36
C GLY A 32 -25.32 18.77 0.28
N MET A 33 -24.79 19.10 1.46
CA MET A 33 -23.90 18.24 2.26
C MET A 33 -24.67 17.13 3.02
N GLU A 34 -25.98 17.02 2.82
CA GLU A 34 -26.87 16.10 3.55
C GLU A 34 -26.61 14.62 3.21
N ASP A 35 -26.05 14.33 2.03
CA ASP A 35 -25.68 12.99 1.58
C ASP A 35 -24.18 12.67 1.72
N TRP A 36 -23.46 13.36 2.62
CA TRP A 36 -22.01 13.18 2.79
C TRP A 36 -21.58 11.72 2.99
N LEU A 37 -22.33 10.93 3.76
CA LEU A 37 -22.03 9.50 3.96
C LEU A 37 -22.08 8.69 2.65
N SER A 38 -23.01 9.04 1.76
CA SER A 38 -23.14 8.40 0.44
C SER A 38 -22.00 8.81 -0.49
N VAL A 39 -21.61 10.09 -0.48
CA VAL A 39 -20.43 10.59 -1.19
C VAL A 39 -19.15 9.92 -0.68
N GLN A 40 -19.00 9.81 0.64
CA GLN A 40 -17.86 9.14 1.28
C GLN A 40 -17.80 7.65 0.91
N SER A 41 -18.93 6.94 0.93
CA SER A 41 -19.00 5.53 0.51
C SER A 41 -18.53 5.36 -0.94
N ASN A 42 -18.98 6.24 -1.84
CA ASN A 42 -18.53 6.21 -3.24
C ASN A 42 -17.04 6.55 -3.39
N TYR A 43 -16.51 7.48 -2.59
CA TYR A 43 -15.08 7.76 -2.55
C TYR A 43 -14.26 6.55 -2.08
N ILE A 44 -14.69 5.85 -1.03
CA ILE A 44 -14.05 4.61 -0.54
C ILE A 44 -14.08 3.53 -1.62
N ASN A 45 -15.16 3.42 -2.39
CA ASN A 45 -15.26 2.49 -3.51
C ASN A 45 -14.25 2.84 -4.61
N ILE A 46 -14.12 4.11 -4.98
CA ILE A 46 -13.11 4.59 -5.93
C ILE A 46 -11.71 4.23 -5.43
N MET A 47 -11.40 4.50 -4.17
CA MET A 47 -10.11 4.16 -3.56
C MET A 47 -9.82 2.65 -3.64
N SER A 48 -10.83 1.83 -3.34
CA SER A 48 -10.73 0.37 -3.43
C SER A 48 -10.47 -0.11 -4.86
N HIS A 49 -11.09 0.52 -5.86
CA HIS A 49 -10.82 0.24 -7.26
C HIS A 49 -9.40 0.65 -7.69
N VAL A 50 -8.92 1.81 -7.26
CA VAL A 50 -7.54 2.28 -7.52
C VAL A 50 -6.53 1.30 -6.91
N TYR A 51 -6.73 0.91 -5.65
CA TYR A 51 -5.89 -0.09 -4.99
C TYR A 51 -5.89 -1.43 -5.73
N SER A 52 -7.06 -1.89 -6.17
CA SER A 52 -7.18 -3.12 -6.96
C SER A 52 -6.41 -3.06 -8.28
N ILE A 53 -6.39 -1.90 -8.94
CA ILE A 53 -5.61 -1.70 -10.17
C ILE A 53 -4.12 -1.69 -9.86
N ALA A 54 -3.68 -0.95 -8.83
CA ALA A 54 -2.28 -0.91 -8.40
C ALA A 54 -1.73 -2.31 -8.08
N ALA A 55 -2.49 -3.12 -7.32
CA ALA A 55 -2.14 -4.49 -7.03
C ALA A 55 -2.04 -5.38 -8.29
N ALA A 56 -2.93 -5.19 -9.27
CA ALA A 56 -2.85 -5.90 -10.55
C ALA A 56 -1.68 -5.46 -11.44
N LEU A 57 -1.19 -4.23 -11.27
CA LEU A 57 0.00 -3.74 -11.94
C LEU A 57 1.27 -4.32 -11.32
N GLN A 58 1.29 -4.48 -9.99
CA GLN A 58 2.42 -5.08 -9.24
C GLN A 58 2.54 -6.59 -9.48
N SER A 59 1.42 -7.32 -9.57
CA SER A 59 1.42 -8.74 -9.91
C SER A 59 0.21 -9.16 -10.73
N ALA A 60 0.46 -10.10 -11.63
CA ALA A 60 -0.56 -10.82 -12.36
C ALA A 60 -1.35 -11.83 -11.52
N SER A 61 -0.84 -12.21 -10.36
CA SER A 61 -1.49 -13.18 -9.48
C SER A 61 -2.53 -12.45 -8.62
N PRO A 62 -3.81 -12.86 -8.67
CA PRO A 62 -4.87 -12.22 -7.88
C PRO A 62 -4.65 -12.41 -6.36
N HIS A 63 -3.81 -13.35 -5.96
CA HIS A 63 -3.52 -13.65 -4.56
C HIS A 63 -2.16 -13.10 -4.11
N PHE A 64 -1.40 -12.40 -4.95
CA PHE A 64 -0.05 -11.93 -4.60
C PHE A 64 -0.02 -11.12 -3.31
N VAL A 65 -0.82 -10.06 -3.24
CA VAL A 65 -0.92 -9.23 -2.04
C VAL A 65 -1.43 -10.03 -0.85
N ALA A 66 -2.45 -10.88 -1.05
CA ALA A 66 -2.97 -11.73 0.02
C ALA A 66 -1.93 -12.74 0.55
N SER A 67 -1.08 -13.29 -0.33
CA SER A 67 0.02 -14.16 0.06
C SER A 67 1.14 -13.41 0.77
N GLN A 68 1.41 -12.16 0.39
CA GLN A 68 2.38 -11.32 1.10
C GLN A 68 1.89 -10.96 2.50
N VAL A 69 0.62 -10.58 2.63
CA VAL A 69 0.00 -10.33 3.94
C VAL A 69 0.00 -11.59 4.80
N ALA A 70 -0.30 -12.76 4.21
CA ALA A 70 -0.24 -14.03 4.95
C ALA A 70 1.19 -14.36 5.40
N ALA A 71 2.19 -14.19 4.52
CA ALA A 71 3.59 -14.42 4.87
C ALA A 71 4.07 -13.47 5.97
N LEU A 72 3.64 -12.21 5.93
CA LEU A 72 3.92 -11.23 6.99
C LEU A 72 3.29 -11.66 8.32
N ASN A 73 2.03 -12.09 8.32
CA ASN A 73 1.38 -12.58 9.54
C ASN A 73 2.07 -13.84 10.09
N ASP A 74 2.38 -14.81 9.24
CA ASP A 74 3.10 -16.04 9.64
C ASP A 74 4.47 -15.70 10.25
N PHE A 75 5.18 -14.73 9.67
CA PHE A 75 6.44 -14.22 10.21
C PHE A 75 6.26 -13.62 11.60
N LEU A 76 5.32 -12.68 11.76
CA LEU A 76 5.05 -12.02 13.05
C LEU A 76 4.56 -13.01 14.13
N ASP A 77 3.79 -14.04 13.73
CA ASP A 77 3.38 -15.13 14.60
C ASP A 77 4.56 -16.00 15.05
N SER A 78 5.48 -16.32 14.14
CA SER A 78 6.70 -17.06 14.48
C SER A 78 7.60 -16.25 15.41
N GLU A 79 7.79 -14.96 15.12
CA GLU A 79 8.56 -14.03 15.95
C GLU A 79 7.99 -13.96 17.38
N ALA A 80 6.67 -13.87 17.51
CA ALA A 80 6.01 -13.80 18.80
C ALA A 80 6.15 -15.10 19.63
N ARG A 81 6.15 -16.27 18.96
CA ARG A 81 6.34 -17.59 19.60
C ARG A 81 7.79 -17.83 19.98
N ASP A 82 8.73 -17.48 19.12
CA ASP A 82 10.16 -17.71 19.31
C ASP A 82 10.75 -16.80 20.40
N ALA A 83 10.21 -15.59 20.55
CA ALA A 83 10.60 -14.67 21.61
C ALA A 83 10.00 -14.98 22.99
N GLU A 84 9.19 -16.05 23.13
CA GLU A 84 8.38 -16.36 24.32
C GLU A 84 7.62 -15.12 24.84
N LEU A 85 7.21 -14.22 23.94
CA LEU A 85 6.68 -12.89 24.29
C LEU A 85 5.34 -12.96 25.04
N PHE A 86 4.67 -14.11 24.97
CA PHE A 86 3.39 -14.40 25.62
C PHE A 86 3.52 -15.36 26.82
N GLY A 87 4.74 -15.70 27.25
CA GLY A 87 4.99 -16.55 28.40
C GLY A 87 4.74 -15.83 29.73
N ASP A 88 4.29 -16.57 30.74
CA ASP A 88 3.84 -16.09 32.06
C ASP A 88 5.00 -15.63 33.00
N ASP A 89 6.21 -15.45 32.48
CA ASP A 89 7.34 -15.07 33.31
C ASP A 89 7.42 -13.55 33.46
N LYS A 90 6.90 -13.12 34.61
CA LYS A 90 7.14 -11.85 35.30
C LYS A 90 8.64 -11.55 35.38
N THR A 91 9.23 -11.13 34.29
CA THR A 91 10.49 -10.41 34.26
C THR A 91 10.21 -9.06 33.64
N GLU A 92 10.67 -8.02 34.32
CA GLU A 92 10.44 -6.60 34.10
C GLU A 92 11.05 -6.08 32.76
N GLY A 93 11.07 -6.92 31.73
CA GLY A 93 11.77 -6.76 30.45
C GLY A 93 10.94 -7.06 29.20
N GLY A 94 9.74 -7.66 29.29
CA GLY A 94 9.04 -8.20 28.12
C GLY A 94 8.63 -7.18 27.05
N MET A 95 8.17 -5.99 27.48
CA MET A 95 7.78 -4.90 26.56
C MET A 95 8.94 -3.91 26.33
N THR A 96 9.86 -3.79 27.29
CA THR A 96 11.03 -2.92 27.20
C THR A 96 12.13 -3.50 26.31
N SER A 97 12.25 -4.81 26.17
CA SER A 97 13.19 -5.50 25.27
C SER A 97 12.87 -5.30 23.78
N LEU A 98 11.58 -5.06 23.45
CA LEU A 98 11.16 -4.68 22.09
C LEU A 98 11.32 -3.18 21.79
N LEU A 99 11.30 -2.33 22.82
CA LEU A 99 11.38 -0.87 22.69
C LEU A 99 12.79 -0.30 22.91
N TYR A 100 13.63 -1.03 23.63
CA TYR A 100 15.00 -0.66 23.98
C TYR A 100 15.87 -1.91 23.83
N ASP A 101 16.72 -1.87 22.80
CA ASP A 101 17.99 -2.59 22.76
C ASP A 101 17.97 -4.05 22.27
N LYS A 102 18.04 -4.20 20.94
CA LYS A 102 18.83 -5.26 20.30
C LYS A 102 19.66 -4.65 19.18
N GLU A 103 20.75 -3.98 19.54
CA GLU A 103 21.73 -3.42 18.60
C GLU A 103 22.48 -4.47 17.74
N ASP A 104 22.29 -5.79 17.96
CA ASP A 104 23.13 -6.85 17.35
C ASP A 104 22.39 -8.09 16.81
N GLN A 105 21.05 -8.09 16.71
CA GLN A 105 20.36 -9.13 15.93
C GLN A 105 19.96 -8.52 14.59
N GLU A 106 20.55 -9.02 13.49
CA GLU A 106 19.97 -8.90 12.15
C GLU A 106 18.48 -9.26 12.29
N THR A 107 17.62 -8.25 12.37
CA THR A 107 16.18 -8.44 12.35
C THR A 107 15.88 -8.90 10.95
N ASP A 108 15.82 -10.22 10.77
CA ASP A 108 15.48 -10.84 9.49
C ASP A 108 14.17 -10.20 9.04
N LEU A 109 14.23 -9.39 7.99
CA LEU A 109 13.07 -8.68 7.48
C LEU A 109 12.16 -9.73 6.84
N PRO A 110 10.82 -9.63 7.02
CA PRO A 110 9.93 -10.51 6.28
C PRO A 110 10.24 -10.34 4.79
N PRO A 111 10.32 -11.44 4.00
CA PRO A 111 10.56 -11.36 2.58
C PRO A 111 9.32 -10.78 1.89
N ILE A 112 9.23 -9.45 1.87
CA ILE A 112 8.22 -8.69 1.14
C ILE A 112 8.78 -8.47 -0.27
N GLU A 113 8.06 -8.98 -1.26
CA GLU A 113 8.40 -8.76 -2.66
C GLU A 113 7.57 -7.58 -3.18
N ASP A 114 8.22 -6.46 -3.50
CA ASP A 114 7.51 -5.29 -4.07
C ASP A 114 6.85 -5.61 -5.42
N HIS A 115 7.47 -6.53 -6.18
CA HIS A 115 7.03 -6.92 -7.50
C HIS A 115 7.18 -8.42 -7.73
N ASP A 116 6.17 -9.03 -8.36
CA ASP A 116 6.24 -10.44 -8.74
C ASP A 116 7.27 -10.61 -9.88
N PRO A 117 8.34 -11.41 -9.70
CA PRO A 117 9.37 -11.60 -10.72
C PRO A 117 8.85 -12.30 -11.99
N LYS A 118 7.65 -12.88 -11.93
CA LYS A 118 6.95 -13.49 -13.09
C LYS A 118 5.95 -12.54 -13.73
N ASN A 119 5.82 -11.31 -13.21
CA ASN A 119 4.97 -10.30 -13.82
C ASN A 119 5.48 -9.98 -15.23
N ARG A 120 4.56 -10.02 -16.20
CA ARG A 120 4.86 -9.76 -17.62
C ARG A 120 4.24 -8.45 -18.10
N LEU A 121 3.61 -7.69 -17.19
CA LEU A 121 3.18 -6.31 -17.38
C LEU A 121 4.40 -5.39 -17.36
N PRO A 122 4.39 -4.26 -18.08
CA PRO A 122 5.46 -4.15 -19.05
C PRO A 122 6.49 -3.05 -18.81
N GLU A 123 7.74 -3.50 -18.83
CA GLU A 123 8.82 -2.94 -19.66
C GLU A 123 8.50 -3.00 -21.18
N LEU A 124 7.39 -3.62 -21.62
CA LEU A 124 6.90 -3.56 -23.00
C LEU A 124 6.43 -2.14 -23.33
N ALA A 125 7.33 -1.37 -23.93
CA ALA A 125 6.98 -0.23 -24.75
C ALA A 125 5.91 -0.65 -25.77
N VAL A 126 4.76 0.00 -25.73
CA VAL A 126 3.68 -0.19 -26.71
C VAL A 126 4.17 0.41 -28.03
N HIS A 127 4.88 -0.38 -28.82
CA HIS A 127 5.23 -0.02 -30.19
C HIS A 127 4.10 -0.45 -31.12
N PRO A 128 3.55 0.44 -31.96
CA PRO A 128 2.57 0.05 -32.94
C PRO A 128 3.19 -0.93 -33.95
N CYS A 129 2.66 -2.16 -34.01
CA CYS A 129 3.18 -3.20 -34.91
C CYS A 129 2.74 -3.03 -36.37
N LEU A 130 1.82 -2.11 -36.65
CA LEU A 130 1.26 -1.88 -37.99
C LEU A 130 1.48 -0.42 -38.41
N PRO A 131 1.76 -0.16 -39.70
CA PRO A 131 1.91 1.19 -40.21
C PRO A 131 0.60 1.98 -40.05
N ILE A 132 0.68 3.10 -39.35
CA ILE A 132 -0.45 4.00 -39.07
C ILE A 132 -0.44 5.12 -40.09
N SER A 133 -1.61 5.47 -40.63
CA SER A 133 -1.75 6.63 -41.51
C SER A 133 -1.40 7.93 -40.80
N ASP A 134 -0.70 8.86 -41.46
CA ASP A 134 -0.24 10.12 -40.86
C ASP A 134 -1.34 10.93 -40.15
N SER A 135 -2.58 10.85 -40.65
CA SER A 135 -3.75 11.50 -40.03
C SER A 135 -4.11 10.97 -38.62
N LYS A 136 -3.71 9.75 -38.28
CA LYS A 136 -3.99 9.07 -37.00
C LYS A 136 -2.79 9.07 -36.06
N LEU A 137 -1.61 9.44 -36.52
CA LEU A 137 -0.39 9.51 -35.70
C LEU A 137 -0.54 10.53 -34.56
N ASN A 138 -1.09 11.71 -34.84
CA ASN A 138 -1.29 12.73 -33.80
C ASN A 138 -2.28 12.28 -32.73
N TRP A 139 -3.37 11.62 -33.12
CA TRP A 139 -4.35 11.08 -32.19
C TRP A 139 -3.77 9.96 -31.32
N LEU A 140 -3.01 9.05 -31.94
CA LEU A 140 -2.36 7.96 -31.22
C LEU A 140 -1.25 8.48 -30.29
N GLY A 141 -0.50 9.49 -30.72
CA GLY A 141 0.50 10.15 -29.88
C GLY A 141 -0.11 10.75 -28.61
N THR A 142 -1.31 11.32 -28.69
CA THR A 142 -2.04 11.77 -27.50
C THR A 142 -2.51 10.60 -26.64
N LEU A 143 -2.95 9.50 -27.24
CA LEU A 143 -3.52 8.36 -26.52
C LEU A 143 -2.47 7.48 -25.83
N LEU A 144 -1.27 7.38 -26.40
CA LEU A 144 -0.12 6.67 -25.84
C LEU A 144 0.80 7.59 -25.03
N ARG A 145 0.38 8.82 -24.74
CA ARG A 145 1.19 9.77 -24.00
C ARG A 145 1.38 9.29 -22.56
N THR A 146 2.62 9.15 -22.14
CA THR A 146 3.01 8.86 -20.75
C THR A 146 3.41 10.11 -19.96
N VAL A 147 3.44 11.27 -20.62
CA VAL A 147 3.73 12.56 -19.99
C VAL A 147 2.61 12.87 -18.98
N PRO A 148 2.95 13.10 -17.70
CA PRO A 148 1.99 13.40 -16.64
C PRO A 148 1.22 14.69 -16.94
N GLU A 149 0.11 14.90 -16.22
CA GLU A 149 -0.63 16.15 -16.30
C GLU A 149 0.18 17.32 -15.75
N VAL A 150 -0.07 18.53 -16.24
CA VAL A 150 0.71 19.73 -15.87
C VAL A 150 0.59 20.01 -14.37
N GLU A 151 -0.60 19.80 -13.80
CA GLU A 151 -0.85 19.96 -12.36
C GLU A 151 -0.04 18.96 -11.55
N THR A 152 -0.01 17.68 -11.95
CA THR A 152 0.80 16.63 -11.30
C THR A 152 2.28 16.95 -11.38
N SER A 153 2.78 17.34 -12.56
CA SER A 153 4.19 17.69 -12.75
C SER A 153 4.60 18.93 -11.95
N SER A 154 3.71 19.92 -11.83
CA SER A 154 3.96 21.10 -11.00
C SER A 154 3.95 20.77 -9.50
N ALA A 155 3.06 19.88 -9.06
CA ALA A 155 3.00 19.44 -7.66
C ALA A 155 4.25 18.63 -7.30
N GLU A 156 4.69 17.73 -8.18
CA GLU A 156 5.92 16.97 -8.04
C GLU A 156 7.15 17.88 -7.94
N ALA A 157 7.27 18.87 -8.83
CA ALA A 157 8.37 19.84 -8.78
C ALA A 157 8.38 20.66 -7.48
N ALA A 158 7.20 21.01 -6.95
CA ALA A 158 7.09 21.72 -5.68
C ALA A 158 7.52 20.85 -4.49
N LEU A 159 7.14 19.57 -4.48
CA LEU A 159 7.57 18.62 -3.44
C LEU A 159 9.08 18.37 -3.47
N ILE A 160 9.67 18.24 -4.66
CA ILE A 160 11.13 18.10 -4.81
C ILE A 160 11.84 19.35 -4.29
N ALA A 161 11.37 20.54 -4.67
CA ALA A 161 11.97 21.79 -4.22
C ALA A 161 11.86 21.98 -2.70
N ASP A 162 10.74 21.56 -2.10
CA ASP A 162 10.55 21.57 -0.65
C ASP A 162 11.50 20.59 0.06
N TYR A 163 11.66 19.37 -0.49
CA TYR A 163 12.61 18.39 0.03
C TYR A 163 14.06 18.91 -0.03
N ASP A 164 14.48 19.43 -1.19
CA ASP A 164 15.83 20.00 -1.40
C ASP A 164 16.11 21.19 -0.47
N HIS A 165 15.07 21.99 -0.15
CA HIS A 165 15.20 23.11 0.78
C HIS A 165 15.48 22.65 2.21
N HIS A 166 14.79 21.59 2.66
CA HIS A 166 14.95 21.05 4.01
C HIS A 166 16.17 20.13 4.14
N HIS A 167 16.67 19.60 3.03
CA HIS A 167 17.80 18.67 3.01
C HIS A 167 18.90 19.14 2.03
N PRO A 168 19.57 20.27 2.32
CA PRO A 168 20.61 20.82 1.44
C PRO A 168 21.81 19.88 1.24
N ASP A 169 22.00 18.92 2.14
CA ASP A 169 23.04 17.89 2.09
C ASP A 169 22.57 16.54 1.49
N ALA A 170 21.29 16.40 1.12
CA ALA A 170 20.71 15.15 0.57
C ALA A 170 21.10 14.85 -0.89
N MET A 171 22.02 15.62 -1.50
CA MET A 171 22.58 15.26 -2.80
C MET A 171 23.40 13.96 -2.79
N ASN A 172 23.60 13.35 -1.62
CA ASN A 172 24.23 12.05 -1.48
C ASN A 172 23.18 10.94 -1.44
N GLU A 173 23.08 10.16 -2.52
CA GLU A 173 22.19 9.00 -2.66
C GLU A 173 22.32 8.01 -1.48
N ALA A 174 23.53 7.88 -0.91
CA ALA A 174 23.76 7.02 0.25
C ALA A 174 23.09 7.55 1.54
N ALA A 175 22.93 8.86 1.68
CA ALA A 175 22.25 9.45 2.83
C ALA A 175 20.73 9.23 2.73
N ILE A 176 20.16 9.37 1.52
CA ILE A 176 18.74 9.09 1.25
C ILE A 176 18.42 7.61 1.51
N SER A 177 19.25 6.69 0.99
CA SER A 177 19.07 5.24 1.22
C SER A 177 19.05 4.92 2.72
N LYS A 178 19.98 5.51 3.48
CA LYS A 178 20.04 5.33 4.92
C LYS A 178 18.82 5.90 5.65
N GLU A 179 18.32 7.05 5.23
CA GLU A 179 17.10 7.65 5.79
C GLU A 179 15.88 6.78 5.51
N MET A 180 15.76 6.22 4.30
CA MET A 180 14.72 5.27 3.94
C MET A 180 14.80 4.00 4.80
N GLU A 181 15.98 3.41 4.94
CA GLU A 181 16.19 2.23 5.79
C GLU A 181 15.77 2.50 7.25
N GLN A 182 16.12 3.67 7.80
CA GLN A 182 15.74 4.08 9.15
C GLN A 182 14.22 4.27 9.30
N HIS A 183 13.57 4.87 8.30
CA HIS A 183 12.13 5.05 8.27
C HIS A 183 11.40 3.69 8.19
N ASP A 184 11.90 2.79 7.34
CA ASP A 184 11.32 1.46 7.16
C ASP A 184 11.49 0.60 8.41
N GLU A 185 12.66 0.67 9.05
CA GLU A 185 12.90 0.03 10.35
C GLU A 185 11.92 0.55 11.41
N SER A 186 11.74 1.88 11.50
CA SER A 186 10.81 2.50 12.45
C SER A 186 9.36 2.07 12.19
N SER A 187 8.96 2.00 10.91
CA SER A 187 7.63 1.56 10.50
C SER A 187 7.40 0.08 10.83
N MET A 188 8.40 -0.76 10.61
CA MET A 188 8.37 -2.17 10.97
C MET A 188 8.29 -2.39 12.48
N GLN A 189 9.05 -1.62 13.27
CA GLN A 189 8.96 -1.65 14.73
C GLN A 189 7.56 -1.24 15.22
N ALA A 190 6.98 -0.20 14.63
CA ALA A 190 5.61 0.22 14.93
C ALA A 190 4.60 -0.89 14.58
N LEU A 191 4.76 -1.55 13.43
CA LEU A 191 3.89 -2.65 13.01
C LEU A 191 4.01 -3.88 13.92
N ARG A 192 5.23 -4.28 14.28
CA ARG A 192 5.49 -5.36 15.26
C ARG A 192 4.84 -5.04 16.59
N SER A 193 5.08 -3.83 17.13
CA SER A 193 4.50 -3.43 18.41
C SER A 193 2.98 -3.47 18.37
N TRP A 194 2.35 -2.96 17.31
CA TRP A 194 0.90 -3.03 17.13
C TRP A 194 0.39 -4.47 17.06
N TYR A 195 1.04 -5.33 16.26
CA TYR A 195 0.65 -6.73 16.07
C TYR A 195 0.72 -7.51 17.39
N HIS A 196 1.83 -7.39 18.12
CA HIS A 196 2.00 -8.08 19.39
C HIS A 196 1.06 -7.54 20.46
N LEU A 197 0.76 -6.24 20.48
CA LEU A 197 -0.20 -5.66 21.43
C LEU A 197 -1.63 -6.15 21.13
N LEU A 198 -1.98 -6.33 19.86
CA LEU A 198 -3.26 -6.88 19.44
C LEU A 198 -3.42 -8.36 19.85
N HIS A 199 -2.37 -9.14 19.68
CA HIS A 199 -2.41 -10.60 19.89
C HIS A 199 -1.89 -11.06 21.25
N ALA A 200 -1.47 -10.13 22.13
CA ALA A 200 -1.07 -10.44 23.48
C ALA A 200 -2.25 -11.03 24.29
N PRO A 201 -2.05 -12.17 24.98
CA PRO A 201 -3.02 -12.66 25.93
C PRO A 201 -3.03 -11.76 27.17
N ASP A 202 -4.20 -11.61 27.78
CA ASP A 202 -4.38 -10.98 29.08
C ASP A 202 -3.89 -11.88 30.23
N GLU A 203 -4.00 -11.40 31.48
CA GLU A 203 -3.58 -12.14 32.69
C GLU A 203 -4.31 -13.50 32.84
N ASP A 204 -5.44 -13.70 32.16
CA ASP A 204 -6.24 -14.92 32.17
C ASP A 204 -5.97 -15.81 30.94
N GLY A 205 -5.03 -15.43 30.07
CA GLY A 205 -4.65 -16.17 28.86
C GLY A 205 -5.55 -15.93 27.65
N ASN A 206 -6.44 -14.94 27.68
CA ASN A 206 -7.35 -14.62 26.59
C ASN A 206 -6.78 -13.52 25.70
N THR A 207 -6.83 -13.71 24.38
CA THR A 207 -6.45 -12.66 23.42
C THR A 207 -7.52 -11.57 23.38
N PHE A 208 -7.11 -10.30 23.34
CA PHE A 208 -8.02 -9.17 23.26
C PHE A 208 -8.92 -9.22 22.01
N ASP A 209 -10.22 -9.45 22.18
CA ASP A 209 -11.23 -9.25 21.14
C ASP A 209 -11.90 -7.88 21.32
N PHE A 210 -11.84 -7.01 20.30
CA PHE A 210 -12.49 -5.70 20.32
C PHE A 210 -14.00 -5.77 20.57
N THR A 211 -14.65 -6.91 20.29
CA THR A 211 -16.07 -7.11 20.60
C THR A 211 -16.36 -7.15 22.10
N MET A 212 -15.40 -7.57 22.93
CA MET A 212 -15.56 -7.60 24.40
C MET A 212 -15.61 -6.20 25.04
N ARG A 213 -15.23 -5.13 24.31
CA ARG A 213 -15.41 -3.75 24.76
C ARG A 213 -16.85 -3.24 24.63
N ILE A 214 -17.67 -3.84 23.76
CA ILE A 214 -19.02 -3.32 23.47
C ILE A 214 -20.01 -3.78 24.55
N GLU A 215 -19.71 -4.84 25.29
CA GLU A 215 -20.63 -5.42 26.28
C GLU A 215 -20.57 -4.78 27.68
N THR A 216 -19.76 -3.74 27.90
CA THR A 216 -19.62 -3.08 29.22
C THR A 216 -20.30 -1.71 29.35
N GLU A 217 -21.29 -1.41 28.51
CA GLU A 217 -22.26 -0.33 28.76
C GLU A 217 -23.70 -0.85 28.60
N SER A 218 -24.24 -1.46 29.65
CA SER A 218 -25.70 -1.64 29.84
C SER A 218 -26.11 -1.51 31.30
#